data_AF-A0A660XP50-F1
#
_entry.id   AF-A0A660XP50-F1
#
_cell.length_a   1.000
_cell.length_b   1.000
_cell.length_c   1.000
_cell.angle_alpha   90.00
_cell.angle_beta   90.00
_cell.angle_gamma   90.00
#
_symmetry.space_group_name_H-M   'P 1'
#
loop_
_entity.id
_entity.type
_entity.pdbx_description
1 polymer ?
#
loop_
_entity_poly.entity_id
_entity_poly.type
_entity_poly.pdbx_seq_one_letter_code
_entity_poly.pdbx_strand_id
1 'polypeptide(L)'
;MDPISIIAGILAVYALFTALTAGLSIKSPEPGNPKLPTVSQSRKIPLAVGRTLVTGPNVIEATKYTGKKGSHEETRYYQNIEMAIAYGPGTLYKIFGDEKTAWDGGATPLTDDGQEIFVDAIGLFGHRRTPGEGGMYGYAMYARGDSAGYIFPGWEAKTGRDQPGYPMLSRVKFESADLGFYWGNAPNYRPVSFEYGFLPNPLNQGNSVIGATGSEAANPAYVLYEILKNSEYGTSSPAQVDTASIIAMGTTLANEGLGIRRTWYTESASEIEAEILSLIDGVRYRDPLTGFVA
;
A
#
# COMPACT_ATOMS: atom_id res chain seq x y z
N MET A 1 -44.81 20.14 15.69
CA MET A 1 -43.81 19.06 15.83
C MET A 1 -44.16 18.28 17.06
N ASP A 2 -44.42 16.98 16.92
CA ASP A 2 -44.80 16.10 18.02
C ASP A 2 -43.61 15.93 18.99
N PRO A 3 -43.79 16.15 20.31
CA PRO A 3 -42.74 15.95 21.32
C PRO A 3 -42.07 14.57 21.24
N ILE A 4 -42.80 13.53 20.80
CA ILE A 4 -42.29 12.16 20.69
C ILE A 4 -41.24 12.06 19.56
N SER A 5 -41.43 12.78 18.45
CA SER A 5 -40.50 12.77 17.31
C SER A 5 -39.18 13.49 17.63
N ILE A 6 -39.21 14.50 18.48
CA ILE A 6 -38.01 15.23 18.93
C ILE A 6 -37.16 14.34 19.84
N ILE A 7 -37.78 13.60 20.76
CA ILE A 7 -37.09 12.70 21.68
C ILE A 7 -36.44 11.53 20.92
N ALA A 8 -37.13 10.96 19.94
CA ALA A 8 -36.57 9.90 19.08
C ALA A 8 -35.35 10.39 18.28
N GLY A 9 -35.40 11.63 17.75
CA GLY A 9 -34.27 12.23 17.05
C GLY A 9 -33.04 12.46 17.94
N ILE A 10 -33.26 12.95 19.17
CA ILE A 10 -32.17 13.18 20.14
C ILE A 10 -31.53 11.85 20.57
N LEU A 11 -32.32 10.80 20.80
CA LEU A 11 -31.81 9.47 21.14
C LEU A 11 -30.98 8.84 20.01
N ALA A 12 -31.40 9.00 18.76
CA ALA A 12 -30.65 8.53 17.60
C ALA A 12 -29.31 9.26 17.45
N VAL A 13 -29.29 10.58 17.63
CA VAL A 13 -28.05 11.38 17.58
C VAL A 13 -27.13 11.02 18.75
N TYR A 14 -27.67 10.78 19.95
CA TYR A 14 -26.89 10.36 21.11
C TYR A 14 -26.29 8.96 20.91
N ALA A 15 -27.05 8.00 20.38
CA ALA A 15 -26.54 6.66 20.06
C ALA A 15 -25.43 6.73 18.99
N LEU A 16 -25.58 7.58 17.97
CA LEU A 16 -24.56 7.80 16.94
C LEU A 16 -23.30 8.45 17.53
N PHE A 17 -23.45 9.43 18.42
CA PHE A 17 -22.33 10.06 19.13
C PHE A 17 -21.64 9.08 20.09
N THR A 18 -22.40 8.21 20.75
CA THR A 18 -21.84 7.18 21.65
C THR A 18 -21.08 6.12 20.85
N ALA A 19 -21.56 5.76 19.65
CA ALA A 19 -20.84 4.86 18.74
C ALA A 19 -19.59 5.52 18.13
N LEU A 20 -19.59 6.83 17.84
CA LEU A 20 -18.41 7.56 17.35
C LEU A 20 -17.37 7.81 18.45
N THR A 21 -17.80 8.01 19.70
CA THR A 21 -16.92 8.24 20.86
C THR A 21 -16.43 6.96 21.51
N ALA A 22 -16.95 5.79 21.09
CA ALA A 22 -16.31 4.51 21.31
C ALA A 22 -15.02 4.43 20.47
N GLY A 23 -14.03 5.25 20.87
CA GLY A 23 -12.69 5.18 20.37
C GLY A 23 -12.23 3.73 20.47
N LEU A 24 -11.66 3.23 19.38
CA LEU A 24 -10.95 1.96 19.34
C LEU A 24 -9.93 1.95 20.50
N SER A 25 -10.30 1.33 21.61
CA SER A 25 -9.31 0.86 22.56
C SER A 25 -8.66 -0.35 21.90
N ILE A 26 -7.68 -0.08 21.04
CA ILE A 26 -6.70 -1.08 20.66
C ILE A 26 -6.02 -1.44 21.98
N LYS A 27 -6.42 -2.58 22.55
CA LYS A 27 -5.85 -3.07 23.80
C LYS A 27 -4.33 -3.02 23.73
N SER A 28 -3.73 -2.38 24.73
CA SER A 28 -2.29 -2.44 24.95
C SER A 28 -1.82 -3.89 25.05
N PRO A 29 -0.59 -4.21 24.61
CA PRO A 29 -0.12 -5.57 24.42
C PRO A 29 -0.24 -6.43 25.68
N GLU A 30 -1.01 -7.51 25.60
CA GLU A 30 -1.06 -8.58 26.60
C GLU A 30 -0.18 -9.76 26.12
N PRO A 31 0.51 -10.49 27.03
CA PRO A 31 1.30 -11.67 26.68
C PRO A 31 0.45 -12.73 25.95
N GLY A 32 0.85 -13.13 24.74
CA GLY A 32 0.14 -14.13 23.93
C GLY A 32 -0.69 -13.58 22.76
N ASN A 33 -0.74 -12.25 22.58
CA ASN A 33 -1.28 -11.61 21.38
C ASN A 33 -0.12 -11.32 20.39
N PRO A 34 -0.08 -11.98 19.22
CA PRO A 34 1.01 -11.77 18.30
C PRO A 34 1.01 -10.33 17.76
N LYS A 35 2.15 -9.64 17.95
CA LYS A 35 2.32 -8.22 17.60
C LYS A 35 2.31 -8.06 16.09
N LEU A 36 1.24 -7.50 15.53
CA LEU A 36 1.21 -7.10 14.13
C LEU A 36 2.36 -6.11 13.85
N PRO A 37 3.05 -6.20 12.70
CA PRO A 37 4.29 -5.46 12.46
C PRO A 37 4.12 -3.94 12.57
N THR A 38 2.97 -3.43 12.12
CA THR A 38 2.56 -2.05 12.35
C THR A 38 1.06 -1.87 12.26
N VAL A 39 0.44 -1.52 13.38
CA VAL A 39 -0.95 -1.06 13.48
C VAL A 39 -0.90 0.32 14.12
N SER A 40 -0.76 1.35 13.31
CA SER A 40 -0.86 2.72 13.81
C SER A 40 -1.70 3.55 12.86
N GLN A 41 -2.73 4.19 13.43
CA GLN A 41 -3.54 5.17 12.72
C GLN A 41 -2.73 6.44 12.36
N SER A 42 -1.61 6.69 13.04
CA SER A 42 -0.73 7.83 12.74
C SER A 42 0.35 7.53 11.69
N ARG A 43 0.51 6.26 11.29
CA ARG A 43 1.51 5.90 10.28
C ARG A 43 0.99 6.30 8.91
N LYS A 44 1.68 7.26 8.30
CA LYS A 44 1.44 7.68 6.92
C LYS A 44 1.75 6.52 5.96
N ILE A 45 0.92 6.41 4.94
CA ILE A 45 1.13 5.50 3.81
C ILE A 45 2.13 6.17 2.87
N PRO A 46 3.18 5.47 2.41
CA PRO A 46 4.19 6.09 1.57
C PRO A 46 3.72 6.30 0.12
N LEU A 47 4.38 7.22 -0.57
CA LEU A 47 4.43 7.25 -2.02
C LEU A 47 5.74 6.59 -2.47
N ALA A 48 5.65 5.55 -3.31
CA ALA A 48 6.82 4.78 -3.75
C ALA A 48 6.87 4.77 -5.28
N VAL A 49 7.78 5.55 -5.88
CA VAL A 49 7.92 5.67 -7.34
C VAL A 49 9.16 4.95 -7.84
N GLY A 50 9.07 4.41 -9.05
CA GLY A 50 10.02 3.43 -9.55
C GLY A 50 9.93 2.12 -8.78
N ARG A 51 10.70 1.13 -9.20
CA ARG A 51 10.77 -0.17 -8.53
C ARG A 51 11.58 -0.05 -7.24
N THR A 52 10.91 -0.14 -6.11
CA THR A 52 11.46 0.11 -4.77
C THR A 52 11.03 -0.94 -3.76
N LEU A 53 11.76 -1.02 -2.64
CA LEU A 53 11.39 -1.85 -1.51
C LEU A 53 10.59 -1.01 -0.52
N VAL A 54 9.30 -1.34 -0.34
CA VAL A 54 8.43 -0.75 0.66
C VAL A 54 8.48 -1.62 1.92
N THR A 55 9.01 -1.04 3.00
CA THR A 55 9.15 -1.73 4.28
C THR A 55 8.13 -1.25 5.31
N GLY A 56 7.66 -2.17 6.15
CA GLY A 56 6.68 -1.87 7.20
C GLY A 56 5.35 -1.35 6.64
N PRO A 57 4.66 -2.12 5.79
CA PRO A 57 3.34 -1.75 5.31
C PRO A 57 2.38 -1.57 6.51
N ASN A 58 1.44 -0.64 6.39
CA ASN A 58 0.46 -0.43 7.46
C ASN A 58 -0.63 -1.50 7.38
N VAL A 59 -0.97 -2.12 8.50
CA VAL A 59 -2.12 -3.02 8.57
C VAL A 59 -3.38 -2.17 8.65
N ILE A 60 -4.23 -2.25 7.63
CA ILE A 60 -5.48 -1.48 7.57
C ILE A 60 -6.61 -2.27 8.24
N GLU A 61 -6.65 -3.57 7.99
CA GLU A 61 -7.66 -4.45 8.56
C GLU A 61 -7.09 -5.84 8.83
N ALA A 62 -7.61 -6.50 9.87
CA ALA A 62 -7.24 -7.87 10.20
C ALA A 62 -8.40 -8.57 10.92
N THR A 63 -8.55 -9.88 10.67
CA THR A 63 -9.47 -10.71 11.44
C THR A 63 -8.90 -11.01 12.83
N LYS A 64 -9.68 -11.64 13.70
CA LYS A 64 -9.10 -12.24 14.92
C LYS A 64 -8.03 -13.27 14.55
N TYR A 65 -6.93 -13.30 15.29
CA TYR A 65 -5.91 -14.34 15.13
C TYR A 65 -6.39 -15.68 15.72
N THR A 66 -5.91 -16.77 15.14
CA THR A 66 -6.14 -18.13 15.61
C THR A 66 -4.81 -18.80 15.91
N GLY A 67 -4.61 -19.20 17.18
CA GLY A 67 -3.49 -20.03 17.60
C GLY A 67 -3.91 -21.50 17.66
N LYS A 68 -3.18 -22.39 16.98
CA LYS A 68 -3.42 -23.85 17.05
C LYS A 68 -2.17 -24.56 17.57
N LYS A 69 -2.32 -25.26 18.70
CA LYS A 69 -1.24 -26.10 19.23
C LYS A 69 -0.94 -27.23 18.24
N GLY A 70 0.31 -27.34 17.85
CA GLY A 70 0.82 -28.44 17.04
C GLY A 70 1.17 -29.64 17.90
N SER A 71 1.61 -30.71 17.24
CA SER A 71 1.94 -31.97 17.90
C SER A 71 3.32 -31.97 18.56
N HIS A 72 4.14 -30.92 18.40
CA HIS A 72 5.53 -30.84 18.87
C HIS A 72 5.75 -29.57 19.71
N GLU A 73 4.76 -29.25 20.56
CA GLU A 73 4.77 -28.10 21.48
C GLU A 73 4.75 -26.71 20.82
N GLU A 74 4.77 -26.65 19.48
CA GLU A 74 4.66 -25.39 18.75
C GLU A 74 3.22 -24.85 18.77
N THR A 75 3.07 -23.53 18.74
CA THR A 75 1.77 -22.88 18.48
C THR A 75 1.82 -22.23 17.12
N ARG A 76 0.92 -22.63 16.23
CA ARG A 76 0.82 -22.11 14.86
C ARG A 76 -0.14 -20.94 14.83
N TYR A 77 0.27 -19.83 14.25
CA TYR A 77 -0.52 -18.60 14.21
C TYR A 77 -1.09 -18.39 12.81
N TYR A 78 -2.40 -18.13 12.78
CA TYR A 78 -3.17 -17.88 11.57
C TYR A 78 -3.95 -16.58 11.73
N GLN A 79 -3.96 -15.75 10.70
CA GLN A 79 -4.75 -14.52 10.69
C GLN A 79 -4.91 -14.02 9.25
N ASN A 80 -6.11 -13.55 8.88
CA ASN A 80 -6.23 -12.81 7.63
C ASN A 80 -5.87 -11.35 7.88
N ILE A 81 -5.05 -10.77 7.00
CA ILE A 81 -4.51 -9.42 7.17
C ILE A 81 -4.56 -8.70 5.83
N GLU A 82 -5.07 -7.48 5.83
CA GLU A 82 -4.99 -6.53 4.74
C GLU A 82 -3.93 -5.46 5.05
N MET A 83 -2.99 -5.27 4.13
CA MET A 83 -1.87 -4.35 4.27
C MET A 83 -1.88 -3.31 3.16
N ALA A 84 -1.68 -2.04 3.53
CA ALA A 84 -1.38 -0.95 2.60
C ALA A 84 0.09 -0.95 2.21
N ILE A 85 0.35 -0.94 0.91
CA ILE A 85 1.70 -0.87 0.36
C ILE A 85 2.09 0.60 0.19
N ALA A 86 1.52 1.26 -0.82
CA ALA A 86 1.86 2.63 -1.19
C ALA A 86 0.72 3.26 -2.01
N TYR A 87 0.80 4.58 -2.17
CA TYR A 87 -0.07 5.32 -3.09
C TYR A 87 0.31 5.11 -4.57
N GLY A 88 -0.71 5.19 -5.42
CA GLY A 88 -0.62 5.12 -6.88
C GLY A 88 -0.88 3.71 -7.43
N PRO A 89 -1.23 3.58 -8.72
CA PRO A 89 -1.44 2.29 -9.36
C PRO A 89 -0.11 1.64 -9.77
N GLY A 90 0.35 0.65 -9.02
CA GLY A 90 1.64 0.02 -9.28
C GLY A 90 1.60 -1.47 -9.50
N THR A 91 2.79 -2.04 -9.58
CA THR A 91 3.04 -3.46 -9.80
C THR A 91 3.72 -4.06 -8.57
N LEU A 92 3.22 -5.19 -8.10
CA LEU A 92 3.83 -5.96 -7.03
C LEU A 92 4.75 -7.04 -7.60
N TYR A 93 6.05 -6.91 -7.34
CA TYR A 93 7.07 -7.81 -7.85
C TYR A 93 7.40 -8.94 -6.88
N LYS A 94 7.54 -8.63 -5.58
CA LYS A 94 7.94 -9.60 -4.56
C LYS A 94 7.31 -9.33 -3.21
N ILE A 95 7.13 -10.39 -2.44
CA ILE A 95 6.72 -10.35 -1.04
C ILE A 95 7.85 -10.95 -0.21
N PHE A 96 8.25 -10.25 0.84
CA PHE A 96 9.26 -10.68 1.79
C PHE A 96 8.63 -10.84 3.16
N GLY A 97 9.07 -11.88 3.87
CA GLY A 97 8.92 -11.98 5.31
C GLY A 97 10.31 -11.86 5.93
N ASP A 98 10.48 -10.88 6.82
CA ASP A 98 11.79 -10.45 7.29
C ASP A 98 12.69 -10.10 6.08
N GLU A 99 13.94 -10.53 6.05
CA GLU A 99 14.84 -10.35 4.92
C GLU A 99 14.74 -11.47 3.84
N LYS A 100 13.74 -12.36 3.94
CA LYS A 100 13.63 -13.54 3.06
C LYS A 100 12.44 -13.45 2.12
N THR A 101 12.66 -13.86 0.87
CA THR A 101 11.62 -13.87 -0.18
C THR A 101 10.59 -14.95 0.10
N ALA A 102 9.35 -14.54 0.37
CA ALA A 102 8.20 -15.44 0.51
C ALA A 102 7.55 -15.75 -0.86
N TRP A 103 7.57 -14.78 -1.77
CA TRP A 103 7.09 -14.93 -3.13
C TRP A 103 7.85 -13.99 -4.09
N ASP A 104 8.14 -14.48 -5.30
CA ASP A 104 8.78 -13.74 -6.38
C ASP A 104 7.97 -13.91 -7.66
N GLY A 105 7.42 -12.81 -8.18
CA GLY A 105 6.63 -12.81 -9.41
C GLY A 105 7.46 -13.02 -10.66
N GLY A 106 8.78 -12.82 -10.62
CA GLY A 106 9.66 -12.98 -11.77
C GLY A 106 9.15 -12.21 -13.00
N ALA A 107 8.85 -12.93 -14.08
CA ALA A 107 8.32 -12.37 -15.33
C ALA A 107 6.79 -12.12 -15.32
N THR A 108 6.09 -12.58 -14.28
CA THR A 108 4.64 -12.43 -14.10
C THR A 108 4.33 -11.77 -12.75
N PRO A 109 4.78 -10.51 -12.52
CA PRO A 109 4.41 -9.77 -11.33
C PRO A 109 2.90 -9.46 -11.33
N LEU A 110 2.35 -9.09 -10.17
CA LEU A 110 0.94 -8.72 -10.08
C LEU A 110 0.76 -7.26 -10.50
N THR A 111 -0.06 -7.03 -11.51
CA THR A 111 -0.25 -5.75 -12.19
C THR A 111 -1.69 -5.26 -12.17
N ASP A 112 -2.63 -6.09 -11.69
CA ASP A 112 -4.06 -5.81 -11.79
C ASP A 112 -4.81 -6.20 -10.51
N ASP A 113 -5.98 -5.59 -10.34
CA ASP A 113 -6.86 -5.80 -9.21
C ASP A 113 -7.41 -7.24 -9.17
N GLY A 114 -7.45 -7.81 -7.97
CA GLY A 114 -8.00 -9.15 -7.74
C GLY A 114 -7.11 -10.31 -8.17
N GLN A 115 -5.92 -10.03 -8.74
CA GLN A 115 -4.94 -11.08 -9.00
C GLN A 115 -4.53 -11.76 -7.70
N GLU A 116 -4.59 -13.09 -7.69
CA GLU A 116 -4.31 -13.92 -6.53
C GLU A 116 -3.10 -14.81 -6.79
N ILE A 117 -2.24 -14.94 -5.77
CA ILE A 117 -1.16 -15.91 -5.75
C ILE A 117 -1.25 -16.78 -4.50
N PHE A 118 -0.70 -17.98 -4.58
CA PHE A 118 -0.51 -18.84 -3.44
C PHE A 118 0.93 -18.73 -2.94
N VAL A 119 1.11 -18.26 -1.70
CA VAL A 119 2.39 -18.24 -1.01
C VAL A 119 2.62 -19.61 -0.39
N ASP A 120 3.61 -20.36 -0.88
CA ASP A 120 4.05 -21.63 -0.29
C ASP A 120 5.46 -21.52 0.27
N ALA A 121 5.60 -20.70 1.31
CA ALA A 121 6.87 -20.45 1.99
C ALA A 121 6.79 -20.91 3.45
N ILE A 122 6.19 -22.08 3.69
CA ILE A 122 5.89 -22.56 5.05
C ILE A 122 7.14 -22.78 5.93
N GLY A 123 8.30 -22.98 5.29
CA GLY A 123 9.59 -23.17 5.93
C GLY A 123 10.56 -21.99 5.80
N LEU A 124 10.06 -20.79 5.46
CA LEU A 124 10.87 -19.60 5.19
C LEU A 124 11.90 -19.30 6.30
N PHE A 125 11.53 -19.53 7.56
CA PHE A 125 12.33 -19.27 8.76
C PHE A 125 12.80 -20.54 9.46
N GLY A 126 12.76 -21.69 8.80
CA GLY A 126 13.13 -22.97 9.38
C GLY A 126 11.98 -23.98 9.33
N HIS A 127 11.98 -24.94 10.24
CA HIS A 127 11.03 -26.03 10.22
C HIS A 127 9.73 -25.67 10.95
N ARG A 128 8.58 -25.96 10.31
CA ARG A 128 7.23 -25.68 10.84
C ARG A 128 6.94 -26.20 12.26
N ARG A 129 7.65 -27.26 12.68
CA ARG A 129 7.44 -27.92 13.98
C ARG A 129 8.37 -27.43 15.08
N THR A 130 9.35 -26.59 14.76
CA THR A 130 10.26 -26.01 15.76
C THR A 130 9.63 -24.73 16.30
N PRO A 131 9.40 -24.59 17.62
CA PRO A 131 8.88 -23.34 18.19
C PRO A 131 9.71 -22.12 17.79
N GLY A 132 9.07 -21.06 17.27
CA GLY A 132 9.74 -19.83 16.83
C GLY A 132 10.15 -19.75 15.34
N GLU A 133 10.06 -20.87 14.60
CA GLU A 133 10.33 -20.97 13.17
C GLU A 133 9.04 -20.93 12.31
N GLY A 134 9.00 -21.70 11.21
CA GLY A 134 7.89 -21.72 10.25
C GLY A 134 8.07 -20.73 9.12
N GLY A 135 6.99 -20.08 8.68
CA GLY A 135 7.00 -19.29 7.46
C GLY A 135 5.63 -18.74 7.10
N MET A 136 5.46 -18.40 5.82
CA MET A 136 4.24 -17.78 5.29
C MET A 136 3.51 -18.79 4.39
N TYR A 137 2.21 -19.00 4.60
CA TYR A 137 1.44 -19.95 3.80
C TYR A 137 -0.03 -19.56 3.66
N GLY A 138 -0.51 -19.48 2.43
CA GLY A 138 -1.89 -19.12 2.10
C GLY A 138 -1.98 -18.27 0.84
N TYR A 139 -3.13 -17.66 0.59
CA TYR A 139 -3.37 -16.82 -0.57
C TYR A 139 -3.00 -15.36 -0.27
N ALA A 140 -2.45 -14.68 -1.27
CA ALA A 140 -2.29 -13.23 -1.28
C ALA A 140 -3.01 -12.67 -2.51
N MET A 141 -3.94 -11.75 -2.29
CA MET A 141 -4.71 -11.09 -3.33
C MET A 141 -4.29 -9.62 -3.42
N TYR A 142 -4.00 -9.15 -4.62
CA TYR A 142 -3.48 -7.82 -4.87
C TYR A 142 -4.60 -6.86 -5.27
N ALA A 143 -4.49 -5.62 -4.79
CA ALA A 143 -5.21 -4.47 -5.31
C ALA A 143 -4.15 -3.47 -5.80
N ARG A 144 -4.24 -3.11 -7.07
CA ARG A 144 -3.31 -2.25 -7.79
C ARG A 144 -3.29 -0.84 -7.22
N GLY A 145 -4.42 -0.35 -6.71
CA GLY A 145 -4.55 1.02 -6.22
C GLY A 145 -4.91 2.01 -7.34
N ASP A 146 -5.84 1.63 -8.21
CA ASP A 146 -6.41 2.54 -9.20
C ASP A 146 -7.37 3.56 -8.56
N SER A 147 -7.73 4.60 -9.32
CA SER A 147 -8.61 5.68 -8.86
C SER A 147 -10.02 5.23 -8.49
N ALA A 148 -10.47 4.09 -9.01
CA ALA A 148 -11.77 3.51 -8.68
C ALA A 148 -11.80 2.89 -7.27
N GLY A 149 -10.62 2.53 -6.73
CA GLY A 149 -10.51 1.63 -5.60
C GLY A 149 -10.92 0.20 -5.95
N TYR A 150 -10.66 -0.72 -5.02
CA TYR A 150 -10.97 -2.14 -5.17
C TYR A 150 -11.58 -2.69 -3.89
N ILE A 151 -12.63 -3.51 -3.99
CA ILE A 151 -13.21 -4.21 -2.84
C ILE A 151 -12.83 -5.68 -2.96
N PHE A 152 -12.17 -6.21 -1.95
CA PHE A 152 -11.73 -7.60 -1.95
C PHE A 152 -12.96 -8.51 -1.80
N PRO A 153 -13.23 -9.43 -2.75
CA PRO A 153 -14.37 -10.33 -2.64
C PRO A 153 -14.35 -11.14 -1.34
N GLY A 154 -15.50 -11.23 -0.68
CA GLY A 154 -15.69 -11.99 0.57
C GLY A 154 -15.00 -11.41 1.80
N TRP A 155 -14.36 -10.25 1.71
CA TRP A 155 -13.64 -9.66 2.84
C TRP A 155 -14.57 -9.18 3.94
N GLU A 156 -15.66 -8.49 3.57
CA GLU A 156 -16.67 -8.00 4.51
C GLU A 156 -17.33 -9.14 5.30
N ALA A 157 -17.51 -10.31 4.67
CA ALA A 157 -18.02 -11.49 5.35
C ALA A 157 -17.03 -12.06 6.38
N LYS A 158 -15.73 -11.86 6.18
CA LYS A 158 -14.67 -12.32 7.11
C LYS A 158 -14.45 -11.33 8.26
N THR A 159 -14.55 -10.03 8.00
CA THR A 159 -14.29 -8.99 9.00
C THR A 159 -15.57 -8.55 9.74
N GLY A 160 -16.73 -8.78 9.14
CA GLY A 160 -18.03 -8.30 9.62
C GLY A 160 -18.20 -6.79 9.48
N ARG A 161 -17.47 -6.16 8.55
CA ARG A 161 -17.44 -4.71 8.34
C ARG A 161 -17.45 -4.39 6.86
N ASP A 162 -18.08 -3.28 6.52
CA ASP A 162 -18.07 -2.76 5.15
C ASP A 162 -16.64 -2.33 4.80
N GLN A 163 -16.14 -2.80 3.66
CA GLN A 163 -14.78 -2.52 3.24
C GLN A 163 -14.77 -1.26 2.36
N PRO A 164 -14.02 -0.21 2.72
CA PRO A 164 -13.79 0.90 1.81
C PRO A 164 -13.03 0.43 0.56
N GLY A 165 -13.33 1.01 -0.60
CA GLY A 165 -12.58 0.70 -1.83
C GLY A 165 -11.13 1.19 -1.83
N TYR A 166 -10.77 2.11 -0.92
CA TYR A 166 -9.47 2.80 -0.84
C TYR A 166 -8.91 3.21 -2.22
N PRO A 167 -9.43 4.29 -2.83
CA PRO A 167 -8.91 4.83 -4.09
C PRO A 167 -7.41 5.14 -4.00
N MET A 168 -6.70 4.95 -5.11
CA MET A 168 -5.27 5.27 -5.25
C MET A 168 -4.34 4.55 -4.26
N LEU A 169 -4.80 3.49 -3.59
CA LEU A 169 -4.03 2.79 -2.57
C LEU A 169 -3.79 1.34 -2.96
N SER A 170 -2.54 1.00 -3.26
CA SER A 170 -2.16 -0.39 -3.50
C SER A 170 -2.16 -1.17 -2.19
N ARG A 171 -2.76 -2.36 -2.23
CA ARG A 171 -2.95 -3.20 -1.05
C ARG A 171 -2.75 -4.67 -1.37
N VAL A 172 -2.43 -5.43 -0.34
CA VAL A 172 -2.43 -6.90 -0.40
C VAL A 172 -3.26 -7.44 0.75
N LYS A 173 -4.20 -8.32 0.42
CA LYS A 173 -4.93 -9.13 1.38
C LYS A 173 -4.31 -10.52 1.44
N PHE A 174 -3.86 -10.91 2.63
CA PHE A 174 -3.42 -12.26 2.94
C PHE A 174 -4.57 -13.05 3.58
N GLU A 175 -4.92 -14.19 2.99
CA GLU A 175 -6.01 -15.00 3.50
C GLU A 175 -5.89 -16.52 3.30
N SER A 176 -6.74 -17.25 3.99
CA SER A 176 -7.05 -18.65 3.71
C SER A 176 -8.53 -18.94 4.02
N ALA A 177 -9.04 -20.06 3.52
CA ALA A 177 -10.42 -20.49 3.74
C ALA A 177 -10.69 -20.97 5.18
N ASP A 178 -9.68 -21.58 5.82
CA ASP A 178 -9.86 -22.25 7.11
C ASP A 178 -9.60 -21.31 8.31
N LEU A 179 -8.35 -21.32 8.81
CA LEU A 179 -7.96 -20.62 10.04
C LEU A 179 -7.43 -19.20 9.76
N GLY A 180 -7.31 -18.86 8.47
CA GLY A 180 -6.66 -17.66 7.94
C GLY A 180 -5.25 -17.93 7.40
N PHE A 181 -4.58 -16.89 6.91
CA PHE A 181 -3.20 -17.01 6.40
C PHE A 181 -2.25 -17.44 7.51
N TYR A 182 -1.36 -18.39 7.25
CA TYR A 182 -0.38 -18.88 8.23
C TYR A 182 0.84 -17.97 8.27
N TRP A 183 1.17 -17.49 9.47
CA TRP A 183 2.26 -16.53 9.70
C TRP A 183 3.45 -17.11 10.47
N GLY A 184 3.51 -18.44 10.57
CA GLY A 184 4.56 -19.13 11.30
C GLY A 184 4.11 -19.58 12.69
N ASN A 185 5.08 -19.94 13.51
CA ASN A 185 4.85 -20.39 14.88
C ASN A 185 5.60 -19.53 15.93
N ALA A 186 6.11 -18.37 15.50
CA ALA A 186 6.68 -17.37 16.37
C ALA A 186 5.55 -16.54 17.04
N PRO A 187 5.67 -16.21 18.33
CA PRO A 187 4.66 -15.43 19.05
C PRO A 187 4.58 -13.96 18.59
N ASN A 188 5.49 -13.48 17.75
CA ASN A 188 5.43 -12.15 17.15
C ASN A 188 5.42 -12.30 15.62
N TYR A 189 4.64 -11.47 14.92
CA TYR A 189 4.70 -11.44 13.47
C TYR A 189 6.07 -10.94 13.04
N ARG A 190 6.63 -11.60 12.03
CA ARG A 190 7.83 -11.11 11.36
C ARG A 190 7.45 -9.93 10.47
N PRO A 191 8.35 -8.95 10.29
CA PRO A 191 8.11 -7.84 9.38
C PRO A 191 7.76 -8.34 7.99
N VAL A 192 6.86 -7.65 7.30
CA VAL A 192 6.57 -7.88 5.88
C VAL A 192 7.11 -6.70 5.09
N SER A 193 7.64 -6.96 3.92
CA SER A 193 7.99 -5.91 2.96
C SER A 193 7.66 -6.34 1.55
N PHE A 194 7.53 -5.36 0.66
CA PHE A 194 7.10 -5.55 -0.71
C PHE A 194 8.07 -4.89 -1.67
N GLU A 195 8.48 -5.60 -2.71
CA GLU A 195 9.08 -4.94 -3.87
C GLU A 195 7.94 -4.49 -4.77
N TYR A 196 7.77 -3.18 -4.86
CA TYR A 196 6.64 -2.51 -5.49
C TYR A 196 7.16 -1.46 -6.47
N GLY A 197 6.46 -1.30 -7.60
CA GLY A 197 6.80 -0.27 -8.57
C GLY A 197 5.60 0.50 -9.05
N PHE A 198 5.57 1.79 -8.75
CA PHE A 198 4.70 2.75 -9.41
C PHE A 198 5.50 3.51 -10.46
N LEU A 199 5.08 3.41 -11.71
CA LEU A 199 5.73 4.03 -12.87
C LEU A 199 4.71 4.93 -13.57
N PRO A 200 4.56 6.20 -13.12
CA PRO A 200 3.58 7.13 -13.66
C PRO A 200 3.65 7.28 -15.18
N ASN A 201 2.51 7.17 -15.85
CA ASN A 201 2.39 7.45 -17.28
C ASN A 201 1.12 8.27 -17.63
N PRO A 202 0.93 9.45 -17.02
CA PRO A 202 -0.28 10.26 -17.20
C PRO A 202 -0.48 10.75 -18.63
N LEU A 203 0.59 10.82 -19.44
CA LEU A 203 0.57 11.33 -20.81
C LEU A 203 0.75 10.23 -21.87
N ASN A 204 0.66 8.96 -21.46
CA ASN A 204 0.79 7.77 -22.32
C ASN A 204 2.03 7.79 -23.23
N GLN A 205 3.19 8.05 -22.63
CA GLN A 205 4.49 8.11 -23.30
C GLN A 205 5.29 6.82 -23.08
N GLY A 206 5.97 6.36 -24.13
CA GLY A 206 6.78 5.13 -24.11
C GLY A 206 8.07 5.23 -23.28
N ASN A 207 8.46 6.43 -22.87
CA ASN A 207 9.64 6.73 -22.05
C ASN A 207 9.28 6.98 -20.58
N SER A 208 8.12 6.52 -20.11
CA SER A 208 7.69 6.64 -18.71
C SER A 208 8.51 5.79 -17.74
N VAL A 209 9.16 4.76 -18.27
CA VAL A 209 10.09 3.89 -17.56
C VAL A 209 11.50 4.13 -18.08
N ILE A 210 12.44 4.34 -17.17
CA ILE A 210 13.86 4.52 -17.46
C ILE A 210 14.65 3.37 -16.79
N GLY A 211 15.60 2.79 -17.51
CA GLY A 211 16.42 1.67 -17.03
C GLY A 211 15.95 0.30 -17.52
N ALA A 212 16.72 -0.73 -17.16
CA ALA A 212 16.47 -2.10 -17.59
C ALA A 212 15.40 -2.81 -16.74
N THR A 213 14.85 -3.90 -17.27
CA THR A 213 13.96 -4.80 -16.50
C THR A 213 14.66 -5.30 -15.23
N GLY A 214 13.96 -5.27 -14.09
CA GLY A 214 14.58 -5.55 -12.79
C GLY A 214 15.19 -4.32 -12.10
N SER A 215 15.22 -3.20 -12.79
CA SER A 215 15.80 -1.93 -12.35
C SER A 215 15.02 -0.77 -12.97
N GLU A 216 13.71 -0.90 -13.02
CA GLU A 216 12.83 0.11 -13.56
C GLU A 216 12.82 1.35 -12.64
N ALA A 217 13.18 2.51 -13.18
CA ALA A 217 13.04 3.81 -12.55
C ALA A 217 11.87 4.57 -13.21
N ALA A 218 11.16 5.37 -12.43
CA ALA A 218 10.14 6.25 -12.97
C ALA A 218 10.81 7.44 -13.68
N ASN A 219 10.22 7.91 -14.77
CA ASN A 219 10.64 9.17 -15.39
C ASN A 219 10.24 10.36 -14.49
N PRO A 220 11.19 11.16 -13.99
CA PRO A 220 10.90 12.27 -13.08
C PRO A 220 9.89 13.28 -13.61
N ALA A 221 9.86 13.52 -14.93
CA ALA A 221 8.92 14.45 -15.56
C ALA A 221 7.46 14.06 -15.31
N TYR A 222 7.16 12.76 -15.42
CA TYR A 222 5.81 12.25 -15.22
C TYR A 222 5.45 12.10 -13.74
N VAL A 223 6.44 11.88 -12.87
CA VAL A 223 6.25 11.96 -11.42
C VAL A 223 5.86 13.38 -11.02
N LEU A 224 6.55 14.41 -11.54
CA LEU A 224 6.20 15.81 -11.29
C LEU A 224 4.77 16.15 -11.75
N TYR A 225 4.36 15.62 -12.91
CA TYR A 225 2.99 15.78 -13.39
C TYR A 225 1.97 15.17 -12.42
N GLU A 226 2.19 13.93 -11.95
CA GLU A 226 1.32 13.27 -10.97
C GLU A 226 1.25 14.04 -9.66
N ILE A 227 2.40 14.44 -9.09
CA ILE A 227 2.44 15.24 -7.85
C ILE A 227 1.66 16.55 -8.00
N LEU A 228 1.68 17.17 -9.18
CA LEU A 228 0.93 18.39 -9.42
C LEU A 228 -0.59 18.14 -9.54
N LYS A 229 -1.01 17.03 -10.14
CA LYS A 229 -2.41 16.80 -10.53
C LYS A 229 -3.21 15.89 -9.62
N ASN A 230 -2.56 14.94 -8.97
CA ASN A 230 -3.24 13.94 -8.17
C ASN A 230 -3.90 14.57 -6.94
N SER A 231 -5.15 14.20 -6.64
CA SER A 231 -5.91 14.71 -5.50
C SER A 231 -5.61 13.99 -4.19
N GLU A 232 -5.14 12.74 -4.25
CA GLU A 232 -4.99 11.88 -3.07
C GLU A 232 -3.63 12.09 -2.39
N TYR A 233 -2.56 12.19 -3.18
CA TYR A 233 -1.19 12.35 -2.67
C TYR A 233 -0.44 13.55 -3.28
N GLY A 234 -1.06 14.23 -4.25
CA GLY A 234 -0.50 15.41 -4.90
C GLY A 234 -1.05 16.72 -4.35
N THR A 235 -0.83 17.79 -5.09
CA THR A 235 -1.30 19.15 -4.73
C THR A 235 -2.70 19.47 -5.24
N SER A 236 -3.31 18.59 -6.05
CA SER A 236 -4.61 18.81 -6.70
C SER A 236 -4.70 20.16 -7.43
N SER A 237 -3.63 20.55 -8.12
CA SER A 237 -3.55 21.88 -8.73
C SER A 237 -4.52 22.05 -9.91
N PRO A 238 -5.38 23.09 -9.90
CA PRO A 238 -6.26 23.40 -11.02
C PRO A 238 -5.50 24.03 -12.20
N ALA A 239 -4.25 24.45 -12.01
CA ALA A 239 -3.46 25.10 -13.05
C ALA A 239 -3.26 24.19 -14.26
N GLN A 240 -3.45 24.70 -15.47
CA GLN A 240 -3.16 23.92 -16.67
C GLN A 240 -1.64 23.68 -16.79
N VAL A 241 -1.28 22.49 -17.28
CA VAL A 241 0.11 22.06 -17.41
C VAL A 241 0.48 22.12 -18.88
N ASP A 242 1.64 22.69 -19.20
CA ASP A 242 2.18 22.58 -20.55
C ASP A 242 2.70 21.15 -20.78
N THR A 243 1.82 20.29 -21.30
CA THR A 243 2.15 18.89 -21.56
C THR A 243 3.25 18.74 -22.60
N ALA A 244 3.43 19.69 -23.51
CA ALA A 244 4.49 19.61 -24.52
C ALA A 244 5.87 19.78 -23.86
N SER A 245 5.99 20.73 -22.93
CA SER A 245 7.20 20.91 -22.12
C SER A 245 7.49 19.70 -21.23
N ILE A 246 6.48 19.10 -20.59
CA ILE A 246 6.65 17.87 -19.80
C ILE A 246 7.13 16.69 -20.66
N ILE A 247 6.56 16.50 -21.85
CA ILE A 247 6.98 15.44 -22.78
C ILE A 247 8.41 15.66 -23.28
N ALA A 248 8.78 16.91 -23.58
CA ALA A 248 10.13 17.27 -23.99
C ALA A 248 11.14 16.96 -22.88
N MET A 249 10.85 17.38 -21.64
CA MET A 249 11.67 17.06 -20.46
C MET A 249 11.77 15.55 -20.25
N GLY A 250 10.66 14.82 -20.31
CA GLY A 250 10.65 13.36 -20.16
C GLY A 250 11.49 12.65 -21.23
N THR A 251 11.52 13.17 -22.46
CA THR A 251 12.37 12.66 -23.55
C THR A 251 13.85 12.89 -23.27
N THR A 252 14.23 14.09 -22.84
CA THR A 252 15.61 14.41 -22.47
C THR A 252 16.10 13.49 -21.33
N LEU A 253 15.33 13.39 -20.24
CA LEU A 253 15.69 12.56 -19.09
C LEU A 253 15.84 11.09 -19.46
N ALA A 254 14.97 10.57 -20.33
CA ALA A 254 15.07 9.19 -20.79
C ALA A 254 16.32 8.95 -21.65
N ASN A 255 16.69 9.90 -22.52
CA ASN A 255 17.90 9.82 -23.34
C ASN A 255 19.17 9.87 -22.49
N GLU A 256 19.14 10.63 -21.39
CA GLU A 256 20.24 10.73 -20.43
C GLU A 256 20.28 9.56 -19.43
N GLY A 257 19.22 8.74 -19.38
CA GLY A 257 19.09 7.64 -18.42
C GLY A 257 18.81 8.12 -16.99
N LEU A 258 18.33 9.35 -16.81
CA LEU A 258 18.08 9.96 -15.50
C LEU A 258 16.67 9.61 -14.99
N GLY A 259 16.56 8.46 -14.31
CA GLY A 259 15.34 7.99 -13.66
C GLY A 259 15.38 8.10 -12.14
N ILE A 260 14.20 8.10 -11.49
CA ILE A 260 14.09 8.11 -10.03
C ILE A 260 13.49 6.80 -9.49
N ARG A 261 14.06 6.31 -8.38
CA ARG A 261 13.51 5.25 -7.52
C ARG A 261 13.53 5.74 -6.09
N ARG A 262 12.37 6.05 -5.53
CA ARG A 262 12.29 6.71 -4.22
C ARG A 262 10.99 6.36 -3.51
N THR A 263 11.09 6.23 -2.19
CA THR A 263 9.95 6.03 -1.31
C THR A 263 9.93 7.17 -0.30
N TRP A 264 8.85 7.95 -0.31
CA TRP A 264 8.59 9.04 0.62
C TRP A 264 7.53 8.59 1.62
N TYR A 265 7.81 8.76 2.90
CA TYR A 265 6.93 8.32 3.98
C TYR A 265 6.23 9.49 4.68
N THR A 266 6.87 10.65 4.71
CA THR A 266 6.44 11.76 5.57
C THR A 266 6.37 13.10 4.85
N GLU A 267 7.08 13.21 3.75
CA GLU A 267 7.27 14.38 2.92
C GLU A 267 5.95 14.86 2.32
N SER A 268 5.80 16.17 2.25
CA SER A 268 4.71 16.84 1.55
C SER A 268 4.94 16.85 0.04
N ALA A 269 3.87 17.04 -0.73
CA ALA A 269 3.96 17.13 -2.19
C ALA A 269 4.96 18.21 -2.68
N SER A 270 5.06 19.34 -1.97
CA SER A 270 6.04 20.40 -2.29
C SER A 270 7.48 20.01 -2.00
N GLU A 271 7.73 19.23 -0.95
CA GLU A 271 9.09 18.73 -0.64
C GLU A 271 9.52 17.67 -1.65
N ILE A 272 8.60 16.77 -2.02
CA ILE A 272 8.83 15.76 -3.06
C ILE A 272 9.14 16.44 -4.40
N GLU A 273 8.36 17.45 -4.77
CA GLU A 273 8.60 18.24 -5.98
C GLU A 273 9.98 18.90 -5.96
N ALA A 274 10.35 19.57 -4.86
CA ALA A 274 11.63 20.25 -4.75
C ALA A 274 12.81 19.27 -4.82
N GLU A 275 12.69 18.08 -4.21
CA GLU A 275 13.68 17.01 -4.32
C GLU A 275 13.84 16.56 -5.77
N ILE A 276 12.74 16.34 -6.49
CA ILE A 276 12.78 15.90 -7.89
C ILE A 276 13.34 16.99 -8.81
N LEU A 277 12.92 18.25 -8.63
CA LEU A 277 13.46 19.37 -9.40
C LEU A 277 14.97 19.53 -9.17
N SER A 278 15.43 19.38 -7.92
CA SER A 278 16.86 19.41 -7.61
C SER A 278 17.62 18.22 -8.21
N LEU A 279 16.99 17.06 -8.39
CA LEU A 279 17.63 15.89 -9.01
C LEU A 279 17.88 16.09 -10.51
N ILE A 280 16.98 16.79 -11.19
CA ILE A 280 17.01 16.98 -12.64
C ILE A 280 17.55 18.36 -13.05
N ASP A 281 18.07 19.14 -12.08
CA ASP A 281 18.44 20.55 -12.26
C ASP A 281 17.33 21.39 -12.94
N GLY A 282 16.08 21.05 -12.61
CA GLY A 282 14.87 21.64 -13.18
C GLY A 282 14.39 22.85 -12.39
N VAL A 283 13.67 23.73 -13.07
CA VAL A 283 12.99 24.88 -12.45
C VAL A 283 11.55 24.90 -12.92
N ARG A 284 10.63 25.09 -11.98
CA ARG A 284 9.22 25.29 -12.30
C ARG A 284 8.98 26.70 -12.80
N TYR A 285 8.35 26.82 -13.95
CA TYR A 285 7.99 28.10 -14.55
C TYR A 285 6.48 28.23 -14.69
N ARG A 286 5.95 29.42 -14.39
CA ARG A 286 4.55 29.75 -14.67
C ARG A 286 4.51 30.84 -15.73
N ASP A 287 3.90 30.53 -16.87
CA ASP A 287 3.75 31.49 -17.95
C ASP A 287 2.78 32.62 -17.53
N PRO A 288 3.21 33.89 -17.56
CA PRO A 288 2.35 35.02 -17.18
C PRO A 288 1.22 35.30 -18.17
N LEU A 289 1.30 34.83 -19.43
CA LEU A 289 0.29 35.07 -20.46
C LEU A 289 -0.79 33.98 -20.47
N THR A 290 -0.38 32.71 -20.40
CA THR A 290 -1.30 31.57 -20.44
C THR A 290 -1.69 31.07 -19.05
N GLY A 291 -0.92 31.39 -18.02
CA GLY A 291 -1.09 30.88 -16.66
C GLY A 291 -0.66 29.42 -16.50
N PHE A 292 -0.11 28.80 -17.55
CA PHE A 292 0.29 27.39 -17.57
C PHE A 292 1.55 27.19 -16.73
N VAL A 293 1.65 26.01 -16.14
CA VAL A 293 2.82 25.59 -15.36
C VAL A 293 3.62 24.58 -16.20
N ALA A 294 4.92 24.81 -16.30
CA ALA A 294 5.91 23.94 -16.92
C ALA A 294 6.96 23.51 -15.89
#